data_AF-A0A2V9IGY7-F1
#
_entry.id   AF-A0A2V9IGY7-F1
#
_cell.length_a   1.000
_cell.length_b   1.000
_cell.length_c   1.000
_cell.angle_alpha   90.00
_cell.angle_beta   90.00
_cell.angle_gamma   90.00
#
_symmetry.space_group_name_H-M   'P 1'
#
loop_
_entity.id
_entity.type
_entity.pdbx_description
1 polymer ?
#
loop_
_entity_poly.entity_id
_entity_poly.type
_entity_poly.pdbx_seq_one_letter_code
_entity_poly.pdbx_strand_id
1 'polypeptide(L)'
;MIRVLVGATSAIVRAGLESLVRESPGTALAGGSSSLATVARQIETLQPDVLLIELERDAEEGAAALSALGGHGRAGGGPAIVVLADDPQGAWTAEALRSGVRAVLPREATPAEITAALEAAAAGLVALHPHAMDSLLRAQPHRASSEGAMPARPGQALTPRETEVLGMLAEGLGNKEIAWRLQISEHTVKFHVASILSKLDASSRTEAVTVGFRQGLIML
;
A
#
# COMPACT_ATOMS: atom_id res chain seq x y z
N MET A 1 10.69 17.57 20.88
CA MET A 1 11.72 16.64 20.39
C MET A 1 11.02 15.37 19.96
N ILE A 2 11.35 14.86 18.78
CA ILE A 2 10.77 13.66 18.18
C ILE A 2 11.53 12.44 18.72
N ARG A 3 10.85 11.55 19.44
CA ARG A 3 11.39 10.31 19.97
C ARG A 3 11.42 9.24 18.88
N VAL A 4 12.60 8.81 18.48
CA VAL A 4 12.78 7.86 17.39
C VAL A 4 13.25 6.51 17.91
N LEU A 5 12.54 5.44 17.58
CA LEU A 5 12.99 4.06 17.76
C LEU A 5 13.63 3.58 16.46
N VAL A 6 14.86 3.06 16.51
CA VAL A 6 15.58 2.56 15.33
C VAL A 6 15.51 1.04 15.27
N GLY A 7 15.09 0.49 14.14
CA GLY A 7 15.08 -0.94 13.85
C GLY A 7 15.97 -1.26 12.65
N ALA A 8 17.02 -2.05 12.83
CA ALA A 8 17.86 -2.53 11.73
C ALA A 8 18.56 -3.82 12.15
N THR A 9 18.59 -4.85 11.31
CA THR A 9 19.19 -6.15 11.65
C THR A 9 20.71 -6.04 11.72
N SER A 10 21.32 -5.36 10.75
CA SER A 10 22.75 -5.05 10.72
C SER A 10 23.15 -4.10 11.86
N ALA A 11 24.08 -4.55 12.71
CA ALA A 11 24.58 -3.75 13.83
C ALA A 11 25.29 -2.47 13.38
N ILE A 12 25.97 -2.50 12.24
CA ILE A 12 26.68 -1.34 11.68
C ILE A 12 25.67 -0.30 11.19
N VAL A 13 24.67 -0.74 10.42
CA VAL A 13 23.60 0.15 9.93
C VAL A 13 22.84 0.75 11.10
N ARG A 14 22.45 -0.07 12.08
CA ARG A 14 21.77 0.39 13.29
C ARG A 14 22.57 1.44 14.04
N ALA A 15 23.86 1.21 14.27
CA ALA A 15 24.72 2.19 14.95
C ALA A 15 24.81 3.52 14.19
N GLY A 16 24.90 3.47 12.85
CA GLY A 16 24.90 4.66 11.99
C GLY A 16 23.60 5.46 12.08
N LEU A 17 22.45 4.78 11.98
CA LEU A 17 21.12 5.41 12.09
C LEU A 17 20.88 5.96 13.50
N GLU A 18 21.29 5.24 14.55
CA GLU A 18 21.21 5.74 15.91
C GLU A 18 22.09 6.99 16.13
N SER A 19 23.30 7.05 15.53
CA SER A 19 24.16 8.24 15.60
C SER A 19 23.50 9.44 14.91
N LEU A 20 22.99 9.23 13.69
CA LEU A 20 22.25 10.25 12.93
C LEU A 20 21.09 10.83 13.74
N VAL A 21 20.30 9.97 14.40
CA VAL A 21 19.17 10.40 15.25
C VAL A 21 19.63 11.19 16.48
N ARG A 22 20.76 10.82 17.09
CA ARG A 22 21.30 11.55 18.26
C ARG A 22 21.88 12.92 17.86
N GLU A 23 22.47 13.01 16.68
CA GLU A 23 23.14 14.22 16.18
C GLU A 23 22.16 15.20 15.51
N SER A 24 21.01 14.72 15.04
CA SER A 24 20.01 15.54 14.37
C SER A 24 19.29 16.47 15.37
N PRO A 25 19.25 17.79 15.14
CA PRO A 25 18.51 18.71 15.98
C PRO A 25 17.01 18.36 15.98
N GLY A 26 16.40 18.40 17.16
CA GLY A 26 14.95 18.17 17.28
C GLY A 26 14.54 16.70 17.38
N THR A 27 15.44 15.74 17.15
CA THR A 27 15.21 14.30 17.39
C THR A 27 15.90 13.81 18.66
N ALA A 28 15.42 12.70 19.21
CA ALA A 28 16.00 12.01 20.34
C ALA A 28 15.85 10.49 20.17
N LEU A 29 16.92 9.74 20.42
CA LEU A 29 16.86 8.28 20.33
C LEU A 29 16.09 7.69 21.53
N ALA A 30 14.96 7.03 21.25
CA ALA A 30 14.18 6.30 22.24
C ALA A 30 14.76 4.91 22.52
N GLY A 31 15.37 4.28 21.51
CA GLY A 31 16.01 2.98 21.62
C GLY A 31 16.44 2.41 20.27
N GLY A 32 17.10 1.25 20.32
CA GLY A 32 17.53 0.48 19.15
C GLY A 32 17.00 -0.95 19.21
N SER A 33 16.74 -1.54 18.04
CA SER A 33 16.25 -2.90 17.89
C SER A 33 16.93 -3.61 16.73
N SER A 34 17.37 -4.84 16.98
CA SER A 34 17.93 -5.72 15.94
C SER A 34 16.90 -6.66 15.33
N SER A 35 15.65 -6.62 15.81
CA SER A 35 14.60 -7.56 15.40
C SER A 35 13.23 -6.93 15.48
N LEU A 36 12.51 -6.97 14.35
CA LEU A 36 11.14 -6.46 14.24
C LEU A 36 10.18 -7.15 15.22
N ALA A 37 10.45 -8.40 15.61
CA ALA A 37 9.67 -9.11 16.63
C ALA A 37 9.74 -8.44 18.02
N THR A 38 10.83 -7.73 18.32
CA THR A 38 11.01 -7.03 19.61
C THR A 38 10.55 -5.58 19.57
N VAL A 39 10.39 -5.01 18.37
CA VAL A 39 9.97 -3.63 18.15
C VAL A 39 8.59 -3.35 18.73
N ALA A 40 7.61 -4.26 18.56
CA ALA A 40 6.26 -4.06 19.09
C ALA A 40 6.24 -3.81 20.61
N ARG A 41 6.94 -4.65 21.38
CA ARG A 41 7.09 -4.49 22.84
C ARG A 41 7.82 -3.19 23.21
N GLN A 42 8.83 -2.82 22.42
CA GLN A 42 9.57 -1.57 22.63
C GLN A 42 8.69 -0.35 22.32
N ILE A 43 7.80 -0.41 21.34
CA ILE A 43 6.83 0.67 21.06
C ILE A 43 5.93 0.89 22.28
N GLU A 44 5.36 -0.18 22.85
CA GLU A 44 4.50 -0.08 24.03
C GLU A 44 5.24 0.55 25.22
N THR A 45 6.49 0.15 25.46
CA THR A 45 7.28 0.59 26.62
C THR A 45 7.86 2.00 26.43
N LEU A 46 8.39 2.28 25.24
CA LEU A 46 9.16 3.49 24.96
C LEU A 46 8.30 4.61 24.37
N GLN A 47 7.09 4.31 23.89
CA GLN A 47 6.15 5.26 23.27
C GLN A 47 6.88 6.23 22.32
N PRO A 48 7.59 5.71 21.29
CA PRO A 48 8.26 6.58 20.33
C PRO A 48 7.23 7.34 19.49
N ASP A 49 7.61 8.51 19.00
CA ASP A 49 6.81 9.28 18.04
C ASP A 49 6.97 8.69 16.63
N VAL A 50 8.19 8.25 16.30
CA VAL A 50 8.55 7.71 14.99
C VAL A 50 9.35 6.42 15.14
N LEU A 51 9.04 5.43 14.31
CA LEU A 51 9.81 4.21 14.12
C LEU A 51 10.58 4.33 12.80
N LEU A 52 11.91 4.34 12.86
CA LEU A 52 12.78 4.28 11.70
C LEU A 52 13.24 2.84 11.50
N ILE A 53 12.75 2.16 10.47
CA ILE A 53 13.15 0.78 10.18
C ILE A 53 13.95 0.70 8.89
N GLU A 54 14.96 -0.14 8.94
CA GLU A 54 15.61 -0.69 7.77
C GLU A 54 15.00 -2.07 7.48
N LEU A 55 14.36 -2.25 6.32
CA LEU A 55 13.89 -3.58 5.89
C LEU A 55 15.05 -4.37 5.30
N GLU A 56 15.01 -5.70 5.34
CA GLU A 56 15.97 -6.51 4.58
C GLU A 56 15.59 -6.57 3.09
N ARG A 57 16.45 -7.17 2.25
CA ARG A 57 16.30 -7.17 0.79
C ARG A 57 15.10 -7.96 0.29
N ASP A 58 14.47 -8.78 1.12
CA ASP A 58 13.29 -9.55 0.76
C ASP A 58 12.01 -8.71 0.97
N ALA A 59 11.37 -8.36 -0.13
CA ALA A 59 10.16 -7.52 -0.14
C ALA A 59 8.96 -8.21 0.53
N GLU A 60 8.85 -9.54 0.47
CA GLU A 60 7.74 -10.28 1.09
C GLU A 60 7.87 -10.27 2.62
N GLU A 61 9.09 -10.45 3.12
CA GLU A 61 9.40 -10.42 4.55
C GLU A 61 9.21 -9.00 5.12
N GLY A 62 9.57 -7.97 4.35
CA GLY A 62 9.37 -6.58 4.73
C GLY A 62 7.89 -6.17 4.82
N ALA A 63 7.06 -6.59 3.86
CA ALA A 63 5.62 -6.34 3.89
C ALA A 63 4.94 -7.07 5.06
N ALA A 64 5.29 -8.33 5.30
CA ALA A 64 4.78 -9.10 6.44
C ALA A 64 5.15 -8.44 7.77
N ALA A 65 6.39 -7.95 7.90
CA ALA A 65 6.84 -7.27 9.10
C ALA A 65 6.14 -5.92 9.33
N LEU A 66 5.95 -5.13 8.27
CA LEU A 66 5.18 -3.89 8.32
C LEU A 66 3.71 -4.14 8.69
N SER A 67 3.08 -5.20 8.15
CA SER A 67 1.70 -5.56 8.50
C SER A 67 1.57 -6.06 9.93
N ALA A 68 2.56 -6.79 10.46
CA ALA A 68 2.60 -7.17 11.88
C ALA A 68 2.71 -5.95 12.80
N LEU A 69 3.49 -4.93 12.42
CA LEU A 69 3.56 -3.65 13.13
C LEU A 69 2.27 -2.83 12.98
N GLY A 70 1.66 -2.85 11.80
CA GLY A 70 0.37 -2.19 11.50
C GLY A 70 -0.83 -2.81 12.21
N GLY A 71 -0.77 -4.07 12.62
CA GLY A 71 -1.76 -4.75 13.45
C GLY A 71 -1.89 -4.16 14.85
N HIS A 72 -0.85 -3.44 15.32
CA HIS A 72 -0.88 -2.68 16.58
C HIS A 72 -1.49 -1.28 16.39
N GLY A 73 -1.83 -0.92 15.15
CA GLY A 73 -2.44 0.34 14.76
C GLY A 73 -3.90 0.17 14.33
N ARG A 74 -4.81 -0.15 15.25
CA ARG A 74 -6.22 0.26 15.09
C ARG A 74 -6.70 0.97 16.35
N ALA A 75 -7.28 2.14 16.13
CA ALA A 75 -7.78 3.10 17.13
C ALA A 75 -6.71 3.97 17.84
N GLY A 76 -5.83 4.62 17.05
CA GLY A 76 -5.37 5.98 17.38
C GLY A 76 -4.17 6.17 18.32
N GLY A 77 -3.04 5.46 18.16
CA GLY A 77 -1.85 5.78 18.98
C GLY A 77 -0.51 5.10 18.66
N GLY A 78 -0.29 4.54 17.46
CA GLY A 78 1.01 3.98 17.10
C GLY A 78 1.97 5.03 16.52
N PRO A 79 3.31 4.82 16.59
CA PRO A 79 4.29 5.73 16.00
C PRO A 79 4.10 5.82 14.48
N ALA A 80 4.48 6.96 13.90
CA ALA A 80 4.64 7.04 12.45
C ALA A 80 5.83 6.17 12.01
N ILE A 81 5.72 5.47 10.87
CA ILE A 81 6.77 4.57 10.41
C ILE A 81 7.51 5.18 9.21
N VAL A 82 8.83 5.25 9.31
CA VAL A 82 9.76 5.61 8.23
C VAL A 82 10.57 4.37 7.88
N VAL A 83 10.61 4.05 6.59
CA VAL A 83 11.23 2.83 6.07
C VAL A 83 12.41 3.17 5.16
N LEU A 84 13.54 2.49 5.34
CA LEU A 84 14.64 2.43 4.38
C LEU A 84 14.57 1.09 3.63
N ALA A 85 14.54 1.13 2.30
CA ALA A 85 14.41 -0.05 1.44
C ALA A 85 15.25 0.07 0.15
N ASP A 86 15.64 -1.06 -0.44
CA ASP A 86 16.35 -1.09 -1.73
C ASP A 86 15.45 -0.67 -2.90
N ASP A 87 14.16 -1.06 -2.83
CA ASP A 87 13.13 -0.62 -3.76
C ASP A 87 12.06 0.19 -3.00
N PRO A 88 12.26 1.51 -2.85
CA PRO A 88 11.29 2.38 -2.21
C PRO A 88 9.92 2.37 -2.92
N GLN A 89 9.89 2.14 -4.25
CA GLN A 89 8.64 2.16 -5.01
C GLN A 89 7.80 0.92 -4.72
N GLY A 90 8.41 -0.27 -4.66
CA GLY A 90 7.74 -1.52 -4.31
C GLY A 90 7.27 -1.57 -2.86
N ALA A 91 8.01 -0.94 -1.94
CA ALA A 91 7.63 -0.84 -0.53
C ALA A 91 6.46 0.12 -0.27
N TRP A 92 6.17 1.03 -1.21
CA TRP A 92 5.02 1.93 -1.17
C TRP A 92 3.74 1.22 -1.64
N THR A 93 3.06 0.55 -0.71
CA THR A 93 1.76 -0.09 -0.96
C THR A 93 0.63 0.55 -0.17
N ALA A 94 -0.61 0.35 -0.62
CA ALA A 94 -1.79 0.74 0.16
C ALA A 94 -1.83 0.02 1.54
N GLU A 95 -1.21 -1.15 1.66
CA GLU A 95 -1.09 -1.88 2.92
C GLU A 95 -0.08 -1.23 3.86
N ALA A 96 1.07 -0.80 3.34
CA ALA A 96 2.06 -0.03 4.09
C ALA A 96 1.47 1.29 4.64
N LEU A 97 0.68 2.02 3.83
CA LEU A 97 -0.01 3.21 4.31
C LEU A 97 -0.97 2.92 5.48
N ARG A 98 -1.74 1.82 5.37
CA ARG A 98 -2.66 1.37 6.42
C ARG A 98 -1.93 0.88 7.67
N SER A 99 -0.69 0.41 7.55
CA SER A 99 0.12 -0.04 8.69
C SER A 99 0.82 1.09 9.45
N GLY A 100 0.69 2.34 8.99
CA GLY A 100 1.30 3.50 9.65
C GLY A 100 2.56 4.02 8.98
N VAL A 101 2.95 3.47 7.82
CA VAL A 101 4.05 4.02 7.02
C VAL A 101 3.69 5.44 6.55
N ARG A 102 4.61 6.36 6.80
CA ARG A 102 4.54 7.78 6.44
C ARG A 102 5.68 8.21 5.54
N ALA A 103 6.79 7.47 5.50
CA ALA A 103 7.84 7.68 4.54
C ALA A 103 8.51 6.36 4.14
N VAL A 104 8.93 6.25 2.89
CA VAL A 104 9.84 5.21 2.41
C VAL A 104 10.93 5.89 1.61
N LEU A 105 12.18 5.62 1.99
CA LEU A 105 13.38 6.21 1.40
C LEU A 105 14.31 5.10 0.89
N PRO A 106 15.18 5.39 -0.09
CA PRO A 106 16.28 4.50 -0.45
C PRO A 106 17.26 4.34 0.72
N ARG A 107 18.02 3.24 0.76
CA ARG A 107 19.07 3.03 1.78
C ARG A 107 20.18 4.07 1.68
N GLU A 108 20.39 4.61 0.49
CA GLU A 108 21.37 5.64 0.17
C GLU A 108 20.88 7.05 0.56
N ALA A 109 19.69 7.18 1.16
CA ALA A 109 19.18 8.45 1.63
C ALA A 109 20.19 9.17 2.53
N THR A 110 20.39 10.44 2.23
CA THR A 110 21.30 11.31 2.97
C THR A 110 20.76 11.58 4.37
N PRO A 111 21.62 11.96 5.33
CA PRO A 111 21.17 12.32 6.67
C PRO A 111 20.09 13.40 6.68
N ALA A 112 20.20 14.40 5.80
CA ALA A 112 19.21 15.46 5.69
C ALA A 112 17.84 14.94 5.21
N GLU A 113 17.82 14.01 4.26
CA GLU A 113 16.57 13.39 3.77
C GLU A 113 15.90 12.53 4.85
N ILE A 114 16.69 11.75 5.60
CA ILE A 114 16.18 10.96 6.73
C ILE A 114 15.58 11.88 7.79
N THR A 115 16.29 12.94 8.19
CA THR A 115 15.79 13.90 9.19
C THR A 115 14.51 14.59 8.72
N ALA A 116 14.45 15.04 7.47
CA ALA A 116 13.24 15.63 6.90
C ALA A 116 12.05 14.65 6.89
N ALA A 117 12.30 13.37 6.59
CA ALA A 117 11.27 12.33 6.63
C ALA A 117 10.78 12.05 8.06
N LEU A 118 11.67 12.04 9.05
CA LEU A 118 11.31 11.88 10.47
C LEU A 118 10.42 13.05 10.94
N GLU A 119 10.78 14.29 10.59
CA GLU A 119 10.00 15.49 10.93
C GLU A 119 8.61 15.46 10.27
N ALA A 120 8.56 15.15 8.97
CA ALA A 120 7.30 15.03 8.25
C ALA A 120 6.39 13.94 8.85
N ALA A 121 6.96 12.76 9.12
CA ALA A 121 6.23 11.63 9.71
C ALA A 121 5.68 11.98 11.10
N ALA A 122 6.47 12.63 11.96
CA ALA A 122 6.04 13.08 13.28
C ALA A 122 4.92 14.14 13.21
N ALA A 123 4.91 14.98 12.17
CA ALA A 123 3.83 15.94 11.91
C ALA A 123 2.56 15.29 11.31
N GLY A 124 2.56 13.98 11.09
CA GLY A 124 1.47 13.24 10.45
C GLY A 124 1.42 13.40 8.93
N LEU A 125 2.45 13.99 8.32
CA LEU A 125 2.58 14.12 6.88
C LEU A 125 3.12 12.82 6.27
N VAL A 126 2.88 12.67 4.97
CA VAL A 126 3.42 11.57 4.18
C VAL A 126 4.50 12.13 3.25
N ALA A 127 5.73 11.62 3.36
CA ALA A 127 6.86 12.01 2.53
C ALA A 127 7.09 10.95 1.45
N LEU A 128 6.87 11.34 0.20
CA LEU A 128 6.94 10.46 -0.97
C LEU A 128 8.05 10.93 -1.90
N HIS A 129 8.88 10.00 -2.38
CA HIS A 129 9.70 10.29 -3.54
C HIS A 129 8.77 10.51 -4.75
N PRO A 130 8.98 11.53 -5.61
CA PRO A 130 8.04 11.88 -6.69
C PRO A 130 7.63 10.71 -7.59
N HIS A 131 8.57 9.79 -7.85
CA HIS A 131 8.35 8.61 -8.69
C HIS A 131 7.55 7.48 -8.00
N ALA A 132 7.43 7.50 -6.67
CA ALA A 132 6.66 6.52 -5.90
C ALA A 132 5.14 6.79 -5.94
N MET A 133 4.73 8.00 -6.30
CA MET A 133 3.32 8.37 -6.45
C MET A 133 2.64 7.54 -7.55
N ASP A 134 3.33 7.36 -8.68
CA ASP A 134 2.84 6.55 -9.80
C ASP A 134 2.65 5.09 -9.39
N SER A 135 3.56 4.55 -8.59
CA SER A 135 3.47 3.18 -8.07
C SER A 135 2.35 3.03 -7.05
N LEU A 136 2.07 4.02 -6.18
CA LEU A 136 0.90 3.98 -5.29
C LEU A 136 -0.44 4.04 -6.03
N LEU A 137 -0.51 4.85 -7.08
CA LEU A 137 -1.70 4.93 -7.94
C LEU A 137 -1.91 3.63 -8.72
N ARG A 138 -0.83 2.92 -9.07
CA ARG A 138 -0.85 1.59 -9.72
C ARG A 138 -1.04 0.44 -8.73
N ALA A 139 -0.54 0.58 -7.50
CA ALA A 139 -0.60 -0.36 -6.38
C ALA A 139 -1.80 -0.08 -5.46
N GLN A 140 -2.89 0.47 -6.02
CA GLN A 140 -4.21 -0.04 -5.65
C GLN A 140 -4.37 -1.39 -6.33
N PRO A 141 -4.16 -2.52 -5.63
CA PRO A 141 -4.74 -3.75 -6.13
C PRO A 141 -6.24 -3.56 -5.92
N HIS A 142 -6.99 -3.66 -7.01
CA HIS A 142 -8.26 -4.33 -6.97
C HIS A 142 -8.09 -5.57 -6.07
N ARG A 143 -8.52 -5.49 -4.80
CA ARG A 143 -8.42 -6.64 -3.91
C ARG A 143 -9.22 -7.76 -4.55
N ALA A 144 -8.50 -8.85 -4.78
CA ALA A 144 -8.93 -10.01 -5.51
C ALA A 144 -10.19 -10.64 -4.92
N SER A 145 -11.01 -11.17 -5.81
CA SER A 145 -11.70 -12.42 -5.58
C SER A 145 -11.74 -13.23 -6.88
N SER A 146 -10.56 -13.75 -7.24
CA SER A 146 -10.44 -15.13 -7.72
C SER A 146 -9.49 -15.73 -6.68
N GLU A 147 -9.97 -16.35 -5.61
CA GLU A 147 -10.52 -17.70 -5.60
C GLU A 147 -11.74 -17.83 -4.67
N GLY A 148 -12.71 -18.64 -5.11
CA GLY A 148 -13.98 -18.86 -4.42
C GLY A 148 -15.14 -18.21 -5.16
N ALA A 149 -15.59 -18.83 -6.24
CA ALA A 149 -16.87 -18.53 -6.86
C ALA A 149 -18.00 -18.78 -5.84
N MET A 150 -18.33 -17.77 -5.04
CA MET A 150 -19.69 -17.64 -4.51
C MET A 150 -20.56 -17.06 -5.62
N PRO A 151 -21.78 -17.57 -5.83
CA PRO A 151 -22.70 -16.99 -6.80
C PRO A 151 -22.97 -15.53 -6.41
N ALA A 152 -22.63 -14.60 -7.30
CA ALA A 152 -22.91 -13.19 -7.14
C ALA A 152 -24.42 -12.99 -6.96
N ARG A 153 -24.80 -12.19 -5.97
CA ARG A 153 -26.20 -11.83 -5.72
C ARG A 153 -26.52 -10.51 -6.43
N PRO A 154 -27.73 -10.35 -7.00
CA PRO A 154 -28.16 -9.08 -7.57
C PRO A 154 -27.99 -7.92 -6.56
N GLY A 155 -27.47 -6.77 -7.01
CA GLY A 155 -27.34 -5.57 -6.18
C GLY A 155 -26.01 -5.41 -5.42
N GLN A 156 -25.00 -6.26 -5.67
CA GLN A 156 -23.64 -5.95 -5.23
C GLN A 156 -22.99 -4.92 -6.15
N ALA A 157 -22.26 -3.96 -5.56
CA ALA A 157 -21.52 -2.95 -6.31
C ALA A 157 -20.48 -3.61 -7.23
N LEU A 158 -20.31 -3.05 -8.42
CA LEU A 158 -19.21 -3.42 -9.31
C LEU A 158 -17.88 -3.05 -8.66
N THR A 159 -16.90 -3.93 -8.81
CA THR A 159 -15.52 -3.61 -8.49
C THR A 159 -14.99 -2.60 -9.50
N PRO A 160 -13.90 -1.87 -9.18
CA PRO A 160 -13.35 -0.91 -10.13
C PRO A 160 -12.87 -1.57 -11.43
N ARG A 161 -12.42 -2.83 -11.38
CA ARG A 161 -12.02 -3.60 -12.57
C ARG A 161 -13.21 -4.00 -13.44
N GLU A 162 -14.31 -4.39 -12.80
CA GLU A 162 -15.57 -4.67 -13.52
C GLU A 162 -16.15 -3.39 -14.14
N THR A 163 -15.98 -2.24 -13.49
CA THR A 163 -16.38 -0.93 -14.03
C THR A 163 -15.52 -0.56 -15.25
N GLU A 164 -14.21 -0.81 -15.19
CA GLU A 164 -13.30 -0.61 -16.32
C GLU A 164 -13.63 -1.54 -17.51
N VAL A 165 -13.89 -2.82 -17.24
CA VAL A 165 -14.34 -3.78 -18.26
C VAL A 165 -15.69 -3.36 -18.84
N LEU A 166 -16.63 -2.89 -18.02
CA LEU A 166 -17.93 -2.39 -18.47
C LEU A 166 -17.79 -1.15 -19.36
N GLY A 167 -16.85 -0.26 -19.07
CA GLY A 167 -16.50 0.88 -19.94
C GLY A 167 -15.98 0.42 -21.29
N MET A 168 -15.06 -0.54 -21.32
CA MET A 168 -14.56 -1.10 -22.59
C MET A 168 -15.65 -1.85 -23.38
N LEU A 169 -16.59 -2.50 -22.68
CA LEU A 169 -17.76 -3.09 -23.34
C LEU A 169 -18.65 -2.02 -23.98
N ALA A 170 -18.77 -0.85 -23.36
CA ALA A 170 -19.51 0.30 -23.88
C ALA A 170 -18.83 0.92 -25.11
N GLU A 171 -17.49 0.89 -25.15
CA GLU A 171 -16.69 1.24 -26.35
C GLU A 171 -16.81 0.20 -27.49
N GLY A 172 -17.51 -0.92 -27.26
CA GLY A 172 -17.74 -1.96 -28.26
C GLY A 172 -16.61 -2.99 -28.38
N LEU A 173 -15.60 -2.93 -27.52
CA LEU A 173 -14.45 -3.85 -27.56
C LEU A 173 -14.89 -5.31 -27.35
N GLY A 174 -14.21 -6.23 -28.02
CA GLY A 174 -14.35 -7.67 -27.82
C GLY A 174 -13.44 -8.20 -26.70
N ASN A 175 -13.76 -9.39 -26.16
CA ASN A 175 -13.02 -9.95 -25.02
C ASN A 175 -11.51 -10.10 -25.27
N LYS A 176 -11.10 -10.37 -26.51
CA LYS A 176 -9.69 -10.49 -26.90
C LYS A 176 -8.96 -9.15 -26.88
N GLU A 177 -9.64 -8.07 -27.27
CA GLU A 177 -9.08 -6.71 -27.28
C GLU A 177 -9.01 -6.14 -25.87
N ILE A 178 -10.04 -6.42 -25.06
CA ILE A 178 -10.07 -6.13 -23.63
C ILE A 178 -8.91 -6.87 -22.95
N ALA A 179 -8.76 -8.16 -23.19
CA ALA A 179 -7.68 -8.98 -22.63
C ALA A 179 -6.30 -8.41 -22.96
N TRP A 180 -6.09 -7.98 -24.20
CA TRP A 180 -4.85 -7.35 -24.63
C TRP A 180 -4.62 -5.99 -23.96
N ARG A 181 -5.62 -5.09 -23.93
CA ARG A 181 -5.50 -3.79 -23.24
C ARG A 181 -5.20 -3.95 -21.75
N LEU A 182 -5.80 -4.97 -21.15
CA LEU A 182 -5.73 -5.23 -19.72
C LEU A 182 -4.58 -6.14 -19.31
N GLN A 183 -3.80 -6.66 -20.28
CA GLN A 183 -2.71 -7.61 -20.06
C GLN A 183 -3.14 -8.84 -19.23
N ILE A 184 -4.34 -9.38 -19.52
CA ILE A 184 -4.91 -10.57 -18.88
C ILE A 184 -5.35 -11.61 -19.93
N SER A 185 -5.74 -12.81 -19.50
CA SER A 185 -6.26 -13.83 -20.42
C SER A 185 -7.69 -13.51 -20.89
N GLU A 186 -8.05 -13.92 -22.11
CA GLU A 186 -9.44 -13.82 -22.62
C GLU A 186 -10.43 -14.58 -21.71
N HIS A 187 -9.98 -15.68 -21.11
CA HIS A 187 -10.75 -16.46 -20.15
C HIS A 187 -11.08 -15.63 -18.90
N THR A 188 -10.13 -14.85 -18.39
CA THR A 188 -10.32 -13.92 -17.27
C THR A 188 -11.35 -12.83 -17.61
N VAL A 189 -11.32 -12.31 -18.85
CA VAL A 189 -12.33 -11.33 -19.31
C VAL A 189 -13.73 -11.94 -19.33
N LYS A 190 -13.88 -13.18 -19.79
CA LYS A 190 -15.19 -13.88 -19.77
C LYS A 190 -15.79 -13.97 -18.36
N PHE A 191 -14.95 -14.19 -17.34
CA PHE A 191 -15.40 -14.17 -15.95
C PHE A 191 -15.84 -12.79 -15.48
N HIS A 192 -15.09 -11.73 -15.80
CA HIS A 192 -15.50 -10.37 -15.47
C HIS A 192 -16.84 -10.02 -16.12
N VAL A 193 -17.03 -10.36 -17.40
CA VAL A 193 -18.30 -10.14 -18.11
C VAL A 193 -19.45 -10.89 -17.43
N ALA A 194 -19.26 -12.17 -17.09
CA ALA A 194 -20.29 -12.95 -16.39
C ALA A 194 -20.65 -12.37 -15.02
N SER A 195 -19.66 -11.90 -14.25
CA SER A 195 -19.86 -11.26 -12.95
C SER A 195 -20.61 -9.92 -13.09
N ILE A 196 -20.25 -9.10 -14.08
CA ILE A 196 -20.94 -7.83 -14.37
C ILE A 196 -22.42 -8.07 -14.69
N LEU A 197 -22.71 -9.02 -15.59
CA LEU A 197 -24.09 -9.38 -15.95
C LEU A 197 -24.88 -9.80 -14.72
N SER A 198 -24.31 -10.65 -13.87
CA SER A 198 -24.98 -11.11 -12.66
C SER A 198 -25.20 -10.00 -11.62
N LYS A 199 -24.24 -9.08 -11.45
CA LYS A 199 -24.33 -7.99 -10.45
C LYS A 199 -25.32 -6.90 -10.86
N LEU A 200 -25.36 -6.60 -12.16
CA LEU A 200 -26.29 -5.64 -12.75
C LEU A 200 -27.66 -6.23 -13.08
N ASP A 201 -27.86 -7.54 -12.82
CA ASP A 201 -29.07 -8.28 -13.19
C ASP A 201 -29.42 -8.15 -14.68
N ALA A 202 -28.39 -8.21 -15.53
CA ALA A 202 -28.50 -8.02 -16.97
C ALA A 202 -28.38 -9.36 -17.71
N SER A 203 -29.23 -9.56 -18.72
CA SER A 203 -29.27 -10.77 -19.56
C SER A 203 -28.33 -10.71 -20.76
N SER A 204 -27.82 -9.52 -21.11
CA SER A 204 -26.93 -9.33 -22.25
C SER A 204 -25.90 -8.21 -22.04
N ARG A 205 -24.81 -8.22 -22.82
CA ARG A 205 -23.77 -7.17 -22.75
C ARG A 205 -24.32 -5.77 -22.97
N THR A 206 -25.27 -5.63 -23.90
CA THR A 206 -25.88 -4.34 -24.25
C THR A 206 -26.76 -3.84 -23.12
N GLU A 207 -27.48 -4.76 -22.47
CA GLU A 207 -28.27 -4.44 -21.29
C GLU A 207 -27.39 -4.02 -20.11
N ALA A 208 -26.27 -4.71 -19.85
CA ALA A 208 -25.33 -4.30 -18.81
C ALA A 208 -24.76 -2.90 -19.03
N VAL A 209 -24.38 -2.55 -20.27
CA VAL A 209 -23.92 -1.18 -20.61
C VAL A 209 -25.03 -0.16 -20.36
N THR A 210 -26.27 -0.47 -20.75
CA THR A 210 -27.42 0.41 -20.54
C THR A 210 -27.70 0.64 -19.06
N VAL A 211 -27.64 -0.42 -18.24
CA VAL A 211 -27.82 -0.34 -16.79
C VAL A 211 -26.67 0.44 -16.14
N GLY A 212 -25.43 0.16 -16.54
CA GLY A 212 -24.25 0.87 -16.04
C GLY A 212 -24.28 2.36 -16.31
N PHE A 213 -24.73 2.77 -17.50
CA PHE A 213 -24.91 4.18 -17.85
C PHE A 213 -26.00 4.84 -17.00
N ARG A 214 -27.17 4.19 -16.85
CA ARG A 214 -28.27 4.72 -16.02
C ARG A 214 -27.91 4.88 -14.55
N GLN A 215 -27.06 4.00 -14.03
CA GLN A 215 -26.58 4.04 -12.65
C GLN A 215 -25.37 5.00 -12.46
N GLY A 216 -24.89 5.65 -13.52
CA GLY A 216 -23.74 6.56 -13.47
C GLY A 216 -22.41 5.85 -13.23
N LEU A 217 -22.34 4.54 -13.48
CA LEU A 217 -21.12 3.73 -13.31
C LEU A 217 -20.15 3.91 -14.48
N ILE A 218 -20.69 4.22 -15.65
CA ILE A 218 -19.93 4.53 -16.88
C ILE A 218 -20.59 5.71 -17.59
N MET A 219 -19.80 6.44 -18.38
CA MET A 219 -20.30 7.50 -19.26
C MET A 219 -20.17 7.04 -20.71
N LEU A 220 -21.19 7.32 -21.52
CA LEU A 220 -21.26 7.07 -22.96
C LEU A 220 -20.93 8.34 -23.73
#